data_AF-A0A963PGY1-F1
#
_entry.id   AF-A0A963PGY1-F1
#
_cell.length_a   1.000
_cell.length_b   1.000
_cell.length_c   1.000
_cell.angle_alpha   90.00
_cell.angle_beta   90.00
_cell.angle_gamma   90.00
#
_symmetry.space_group_name_H-M   'P 1'
#
loop_
_entity.id
_entity.type
_entity.pdbx_description
1 polymer ?
#
loop_
_entity_poly.entity_id
_entity_poly.type
_entity_poly.pdbx_seq_one_letter_code
_entity_poly.pdbx_strand_id
1 'polypeptide(L)'
;MTRHLQSLATLVLATFATLAHAVEVKFQPVAPGLYAFVGEKVGRTYENEGLNANIGLVVTPAGALLIDSGASFKGAQQIHAAVKQVTDQPVKWVINTGGQDHRWLGNGYFIAQGAEVIAHADAKADMLARGGDHMAGLKGELKEKLDGTVPTLPTRWLTGPDETLNLGGTVVEIKHRHGAHT
;
A
#
# COMPACT_ATOMS: atom_id res chain seq x y z
N MET A 1 68.62 23.55 20.01
CA MET A 1 67.49 24.15 19.30
C MET A 1 67.11 23.23 18.15
N THR A 2 65.99 22.51 18.24
CA THR A 2 65.02 22.24 17.15
C THR A 2 63.96 21.24 17.66
N ARG A 3 62.75 21.76 17.91
CA ARG A 3 61.53 20.98 18.15
C ARG A 3 60.95 20.61 16.79
N HIS A 4 60.61 19.34 16.56
CA HIS A 4 59.66 18.97 15.52
C HIS A 4 58.55 18.11 16.15
N LEU A 5 57.43 18.79 16.42
CA LEU A 5 56.17 18.18 16.84
C LEU A 5 55.41 17.87 15.55
N GLN A 6 55.32 16.60 15.17
CA GLN A 6 54.46 16.17 14.06
C GLN A 6 53.07 15.86 14.63
N SER A 7 52.15 16.81 14.46
CA SER A 7 50.73 16.61 14.73
C SER A 7 50.13 15.71 13.64
N LEU A 8 49.75 14.49 14.02
CA LEU A 8 48.99 13.58 13.15
C LEU A 8 47.51 13.99 13.22
N ALA A 9 46.99 14.58 12.15
CA ALA A 9 45.57 14.93 12.02
C ALA A 9 44.77 13.68 11.66
N THR A 10 43.93 13.19 12.58
CA THR A 10 43.02 12.08 12.34
C THR A 10 41.79 12.61 11.58
N LEU A 11 41.66 12.22 10.31
CA LEU A 11 40.49 12.51 9.48
C LEU A 11 39.33 11.59 9.91
N VAL A 12 38.36 12.14 10.65
CA VAL A 12 37.10 11.43 10.96
C VAL A 12 36.16 11.59 9.77
N LEU A 13 36.02 10.53 8.97
CA LEU A 13 35.04 10.47 7.89
C LEU A 13 33.67 10.13 8.49
N ALA A 14 32.88 11.16 8.83
CA ALA A 14 31.51 10.97 9.26
C ALA A 14 30.63 10.61 8.05
N THR A 15 30.32 9.32 7.88
CA THR A 15 29.28 8.87 6.95
C THR A 15 27.93 9.32 7.48
N PHE A 16 27.37 10.39 6.91
CA PHE A 16 25.97 10.72 7.10
C PHE A 16 25.11 9.69 6.37
N ALA A 17 24.64 8.67 7.10
CA ALA A 17 23.56 7.82 6.62
C ALA A 17 22.31 8.72 6.50
N THR A 18 21.90 9.04 5.29
CA THR A 18 20.62 9.68 5.03
C THR A 18 19.53 8.72 5.50
N LEU A 19 18.91 9.00 6.64
CA LEU A 19 17.71 8.30 7.08
C LEU A 19 16.62 8.55 6.04
N ALA A 20 16.39 7.55 5.18
CA ALA A 20 15.26 7.56 4.27
C ALA A 20 13.99 7.71 5.11
N HIS A 21 13.30 8.84 4.98
CA HIS A 21 11.97 9.02 5.55
C HIS A 21 11.01 8.12 4.78
N ALA A 22 10.73 6.95 5.36
CA ALA A 22 9.61 6.10 4.99
C ALA A 22 8.38 6.60 5.74
N VAL A 23 7.21 6.57 5.09
CA VAL A 23 5.95 6.79 5.80
C VAL A 23 5.80 5.69 6.86
N GLU A 24 5.43 6.06 8.08
CA GLU A 24 5.08 5.08 9.09
C GLU A 24 3.62 4.68 8.89
N VAL A 25 3.39 3.62 8.10
CA VAL A 25 2.06 3.00 8.05
C VAL A 25 1.80 2.31 9.38
N LYS A 26 0.80 2.80 10.13
CA LYS A 26 0.41 2.22 11.42
C LYS A 26 -1.06 1.87 11.44
N PHE A 27 -1.35 0.58 11.54
CA PHE A 27 -2.71 0.06 11.69
C PHE A 27 -3.18 0.24 13.14
N GLN A 28 -4.25 1.02 13.32
CA GLN A 28 -4.89 1.25 14.62
C GLN A 28 -6.07 0.29 14.79
N PRO A 29 -6.25 -0.33 15.96
CA PRO A 29 -7.39 -1.20 16.21
C PRO A 29 -8.69 -0.39 16.20
N VAL A 30 -9.70 -0.88 15.50
CA VAL A 30 -11.05 -0.29 15.48
C VAL A 30 -12.10 -1.23 16.11
N ALA A 31 -11.85 -2.54 16.05
CA ALA A 31 -12.63 -3.60 16.71
C ALA A 31 -11.74 -4.86 16.85
N PRO A 32 -12.16 -5.90 17.58
CA PRO A 32 -11.40 -7.15 17.64
C PRO A 32 -11.08 -7.70 16.24
N GLY A 33 -9.80 -7.86 15.93
CA GLY A 33 -9.32 -8.35 14.63
C GLY A 33 -9.48 -7.38 13.44
N LEU A 34 -9.94 -6.14 13.67
CA LEU A 34 -10.15 -5.13 12.64
C LEU A 34 -9.31 -3.88 12.94
N TYR A 35 -8.60 -3.41 11.93
CA TYR A 35 -7.67 -2.31 12.04
C TYR A 35 -7.81 -1.36 10.85
N ALA A 36 -7.44 -0.10 11.05
CA ALA A 36 -7.38 0.91 10.00
C ALA A 36 -6.07 1.69 10.09
N PHE A 37 -5.43 1.88 8.96
CA PHE A 37 -4.51 3.00 8.76
C PHE A 37 -5.32 4.19 8.28
N VAL A 38 -5.18 5.34 8.95
CA VAL A 38 -5.83 6.59 8.56
C VAL A 38 -4.84 7.43 7.77
N GLY A 39 -5.10 7.60 6.48
CA GLY A 39 -4.26 8.38 5.59
C GLY A 39 -4.25 9.86 5.94
N GLU A 40 -3.21 10.56 5.51
CA GLU A 40 -3.13 12.01 5.71
C GLU A 40 -4.22 12.73 4.91
N LYS A 41 -4.76 13.83 5.47
CA LYS A 41 -5.80 14.64 4.82
C LYS A 41 -5.23 15.67 3.83
N VAL A 42 -4.00 15.45 3.38
CA VAL A 42 -3.29 16.30 2.41
C VAL A 42 -3.26 15.63 1.04
N GLY A 43 -2.65 16.29 0.06
CA GLY A 43 -2.41 15.70 -1.24
C GLY A 43 -1.54 14.44 -1.16
N ARG A 44 -1.36 13.78 -2.30
CA ARG A 44 -0.31 12.77 -2.46
C ARG A 44 1.02 13.51 -2.40
N THR A 45 1.94 13.06 -1.56
CA THR A 45 3.27 13.65 -1.43
C THR A 45 4.32 12.55 -1.46
N TYR A 46 5.57 12.97 -1.64
CA TYR A 46 6.71 12.08 -1.51
C TYR A 46 6.75 11.44 -0.10
N GLU A 47 6.47 12.23 0.94
CA GLU A 47 6.57 11.84 2.34
C GLU A 47 5.51 10.81 2.73
N ASN A 48 4.27 10.96 2.24
CA ASN A 48 3.18 10.05 2.55
C ASN A 48 3.05 8.87 1.57
N GLU A 49 3.99 8.73 0.63
CA GLU A 49 4.03 7.61 -0.33
C GLU A 49 2.77 7.53 -1.21
N GLY A 50 2.10 8.67 -1.38
CA GLY A 50 0.83 8.78 -2.09
C GLY A 50 -0.37 8.26 -1.30
N LEU A 51 -0.20 7.98 0.00
CA LEU A 51 -1.23 7.44 0.88
C LEU A 51 -2.02 8.57 1.56
N ASN A 52 -3.04 9.07 0.87
CA ASN A 52 -4.00 10.03 1.41
C ASN A 52 -5.42 9.45 1.60
N ALA A 53 -5.49 8.13 1.73
CA ALA A 53 -6.71 7.37 1.94
C ALA A 53 -6.53 6.36 3.08
N ASN A 54 -7.65 5.91 3.65
CA ASN A 54 -7.63 4.88 4.66
C ASN A 54 -7.38 3.51 4.03
N ILE A 55 -6.65 2.66 4.75
CA ILE A 55 -6.42 1.26 4.38
C ILE A 55 -6.94 0.41 5.53
N GLY A 56 -7.72 -0.61 5.20
CA GLY A 56 -8.29 -1.53 6.19
C GLY A 56 -7.47 -2.81 6.30
N LEU A 57 -7.42 -3.39 7.49
CA LEU A 57 -6.84 -4.71 7.74
C LEU A 57 -7.79 -5.53 8.61
N VAL A 58 -8.12 -6.73 8.16
CA VAL A 58 -8.92 -7.71 8.89
C VAL A 58 -8.05 -8.95 9.11
N VAL A 59 -7.82 -9.34 10.35
CA VAL A 59 -7.12 -10.58 10.70
C VAL A 59 -8.16 -11.69 10.82
N THR A 60 -8.25 -12.55 9.80
CA THR A 60 -9.16 -13.70 9.81
C THR A 60 -8.48 -14.93 10.44
N PRO A 61 -9.23 -16.00 10.74
CA PRO A 61 -8.64 -17.26 11.20
C PRO A 61 -7.68 -17.94 10.22
N ALA A 62 -7.70 -17.62 8.93
CA ALA A 62 -6.88 -18.32 7.92
C ALA A 62 -5.94 -17.42 7.11
N GLY A 63 -5.90 -16.12 7.39
CA GLY A 63 -5.03 -15.14 6.73
C GLY A 63 -5.48 -13.71 6.96
N ALA A 64 -4.62 -12.74 6.66
CA ALA A 64 -5.01 -11.35 6.64
C ALA A 64 -5.77 -11.01 5.34
N LEU A 65 -6.83 -10.22 5.48
CA LEU A 65 -7.52 -9.52 4.40
C LEU A 65 -7.15 -8.03 4.48
N LEU A 66 -6.57 -7.51 3.41
CA LEU A 66 -6.28 -6.09 3.24
C LEU A 66 -7.39 -5.41 2.42
N ILE A 67 -7.73 -4.18 2.76
CA ILE A 67 -8.66 -3.34 2.01
C ILE A 67 -7.86 -2.18 1.44
N ASP A 68 -7.76 -2.14 0.11
CA ASP A 68 -6.93 -1.26 -0.72
C ASP A 68 -5.41 -1.52 -0.59
N SER A 69 -4.69 -1.50 -1.72
CA SER A 69 -3.28 -1.94 -1.81
C SER A 69 -2.23 -0.85 -1.78
N GLY A 70 -2.64 0.43 -1.77
CA GLY A 70 -1.73 1.57 -1.82
C GLY A 70 -1.43 2.07 -3.24
N ALA A 71 -0.68 3.17 -3.31
CA ALA A 71 -0.45 3.95 -4.53
C ALA A 71 0.75 3.50 -5.37
N SER A 72 1.59 2.61 -4.85
CA SER A 72 2.82 2.16 -5.52
C SER A 72 3.27 0.79 -5.00
N PHE A 73 4.19 0.16 -5.73
CA PHE A 73 4.83 -1.09 -5.29
C PHE A 73 5.59 -0.88 -3.97
N LYS A 74 6.30 0.24 -3.83
CA LYS A 74 7.02 0.59 -2.59
C LYS A 74 6.08 0.89 -1.44
N GLY A 75 4.99 1.62 -1.67
CA GLY A 75 3.95 1.86 -0.67
C GLY A 75 3.31 0.55 -0.21
N ALA A 76 3.04 -0.37 -1.14
CA ALA A 76 2.54 -1.71 -0.82
C ALA A 76 3.50 -2.53 0.06
N GLN A 77 4.82 -2.41 -0.18
CA GLN A 77 5.83 -3.02 0.70
C GLN A 77 5.77 -2.47 2.13
N GLN A 78 5.60 -1.16 2.28
CA GLN A 78 5.48 -0.52 3.60
C GLN A 78 4.17 -0.89 4.30
N ILE A 79 3.06 -0.94 3.56
CA ILE A 79 1.77 -1.43 4.07
C ILE A 79 1.92 -2.87 4.57
N HIS A 80 2.54 -3.76 3.79
CA HIS A 80 2.75 -5.14 4.21
C HIS A 80 3.70 -5.26 5.40
N ALA A 81 4.74 -4.44 5.49
CA ALA A 81 5.60 -4.37 6.67
C ALA A 81 4.80 -3.96 7.92
N ALA A 82 3.84 -3.04 7.79
CA ALA A 82 2.93 -2.66 8.86
C ALA A 82 1.92 -3.76 9.23
N VAL A 83 1.40 -4.51 8.24
CA VAL A 83 0.57 -5.70 8.51
C VAL A 83 1.33 -6.70 9.37
N LYS A 84 2.63 -6.91 9.10
CA LYS A 84 3.50 -7.81 9.90
C LYS A 84 3.73 -7.36 11.33
N GLN A 85 3.49 -6.08 11.66
CA GLN A 85 3.50 -5.61 13.05
C GLN A 85 2.20 -5.95 13.80
N VAL A 86 1.13 -6.29 13.06
CA VAL A 86 -0.17 -6.66 13.62
C VAL A 86 -0.35 -8.18 13.67
N THR A 87 0.13 -8.90 12.67
CA THR A 87 -0.06 -10.36 12.56
C THR A 87 1.06 -11.02 11.76
N ASP A 88 1.46 -12.23 12.16
CA ASP A 88 2.40 -13.08 11.41
C ASP A 88 1.72 -13.83 10.25
N GLN A 89 0.40 -13.76 10.15
CA GLN A 89 -0.34 -14.43 9.08
C GLN A 89 -0.07 -13.77 7.71
N PRO A 90 -0.03 -14.55 6.62
CA PRO A 90 0.13 -13.97 5.29
C PRO A 90 -1.10 -13.14 4.90
N VAL A 91 -0.87 -12.09 4.11
CA VAL A 91 -1.95 -11.41 3.38
C VAL A 91 -2.42 -12.33 2.27
N LYS A 92 -3.60 -12.93 2.44
CA LYS A 92 -4.17 -13.88 1.47
C LYS A 92 -5.13 -13.20 0.50
N TRP A 93 -5.74 -12.11 0.94
CA TRP A 93 -6.74 -11.39 0.15
C TRP A 93 -6.49 -9.90 0.20
N VAL A 94 -6.71 -9.24 -0.93
CA VAL A 94 -6.78 -7.79 -1.03
C VAL A 94 -8.08 -7.44 -1.73
N ILE A 95 -8.89 -6.56 -1.16
CA ILE A 95 -10.08 -6.01 -1.81
C ILE A 95 -9.78 -4.59 -2.26
N ASN A 96 -9.88 -4.30 -3.55
CA ASN A 96 -9.87 -2.92 -4.05
C ASN A 96 -11.29 -2.36 -4.03
N THR A 97 -11.47 -1.24 -3.36
CA THR A 97 -12.78 -0.62 -3.16
C THR A 97 -13.16 0.37 -4.27
N GLY A 98 -12.25 0.66 -5.22
CA GLY A 98 -12.48 1.52 -6.36
C GLY A 98 -11.24 1.66 -7.26
N GLY A 99 -11.36 2.35 -8.38
CA GLY A 99 -10.28 2.47 -9.38
C GLY A 99 -9.33 3.65 -9.20
N GLN A 100 -9.35 4.36 -8.06
CA GLN A 100 -8.36 5.40 -7.78
C GLN A 100 -6.98 4.81 -7.49
N ASP A 101 -5.93 5.43 -8.02
CA ASP A 101 -4.52 5.04 -7.86
C ASP A 101 -4.12 4.42 -6.50
N HIS A 102 -4.37 5.10 -5.38
CA HIS A 102 -4.02 4.65 -4.02
C HIS A 102 -4.77 3.40 -3.56
N ARG A 103 -5.78 2.96 -4.31
CA ARG A 103 -6.58 1.77 -3.99
C ARG A 103 -6.03 0.51 -4.61
N TRP A 104 -5.31 0.60 -5.73
CA TRP A 104 -5.01 -0.58 -6.56
C TRP A 104 -3.63 -0.62 -7.21
N LEU A 105 -2.86 0.49 -7.29
CA LEU A 105 -1.54 0.43 -7.95
C LEU A 105 -0.52 -0.42 -7.19
N GLY A 106 -0.74 -0.66 -5.90
CA GLY A 106 0.03 -1.61 -5.10
C GLY A 106 -0.27 -3.10 -5.38
N ASN A 107 -1.27 -3.42 -6.20
CA ASN A 107 -1.74 -4.80 -6.42
C ASN A 107 -0.62 -5.77 -6.85
N GLY A 108 0.26 -5.33 -7.75
CA GLY A 108 1.34 -6.16 -8.29
C GLY A 108 2.26 -6.72 -7.20
N TYR A 109 2.49 -5.95 -6.12
CA TYR A 109 3.27 -6.42 -4.98
C TYR A 109 2.57 -7.58 -4.27
N PHE A 110 1.30 -7.40 -3.89
CA PHE A 110 0.56 -8.43 -3.14
C PHE A 110 0.30 -9.69 -3.96
N ILE A 111 0.08 -9.57 -5.27
CA ILE A 111 -0.01 -10.71 -6.19
C ILE A 111 1.32 -11.49 -6.19
N ALA A 112 2.46 -10.80 -6.24
CA ALA A 112 3.77 -11.45 -6.14
C ALA A 112 4.03 -12.12 -4.78
N GLN A 113 3.30 -11.72 -3.72
CA GLN A 113 3.31 -12.41 -2.42
C GLN A 113 2.29 -13.57 -2.33
N GLY A 114 1.52 -13.83 -3.39
CA GLY A 114 0.54 -14.92 -3.46
C GLY A 114 -0.87 -14.54 -2.99
N ALA A 115 -1.18 -13.25 -2.81
CA ALA A 115 -2.53 -12.82 -2.46
C ALA A 115 -3.49 -12.89 -3.66
N GLU A 116 -4.74 -13.30 -3.42
CA GLU A 116 -5.85 -13.08 -4.35
C GLU A 116 -6.31 -11.61 -4.24
N VAL A 117 -6.28 -10.87 -5.34
CA VAL A 117 -6.78 -9.50 -5.40
C VAL A 117 -8.17 -9.49 -6.01
N ILE A 118 -9.12 -8.90 -5.29
CA ILE A 118 -10.55 -8.96 -5.56
C ILE A 118 -11.08 -7.55 -5.79
N ALA A 119 -11.87 -7.36 -6.84
CA ALA A 119 -12.62 -6.12 -7.06
C ALA A 119 -13.94 -6.40 -7.81
N HIS A 120 -14.84 -5.42 -7.84
CA HIS A 120 -16.01 -5.50 -8.72
C HIS A 120 -15.59 -5.33 -10.19
N ALA A 121 -16.22 -6.08 -11.10
CA ALA A 121 -15.89 -6.13 -12.52
C ALA A 121 -15.99 -4.77 -13.22
N ASP A 122 -16.89 -3.90 -12.76
CA ASP A 122 -17.07 -2.55 -13.31
C ASP A 122 -15.82 -1.66 -13.13
N ALA A 123 -14.98 -1.94 -12.12
CA ALA A 123 -13.73 -1.21 -11.93
C ALA A 123 -12.71 -1.49 -13.04
N LYS A 124 -12.85 -2.59 -13.79
CA LYS A 124 -11.86 -3.01 -14.80
C LYS A 124 -11.68 -2.00 -15.91
N ALA A 125 -12.79 -1.45 -16.43
CA ALA A 125 -12.74 -0.48 -17.52
C ALA A 125 -12.04 0.81 -17.05
N ASP A 126 -12.37 1.27 -15.85
CA ASP A 126 -11.78 2.45 -15.22
C ASP A 126 -10.28 2.29 -14.96
N MET A 127 -9.86 1.16 -14.39
CA MET A 127 -8.45 0.84 -14.12
C MET A 127 -7.62 0.78 -15.42
N LEU A 128 -8.17 0.17 -16.48
CA LEU A 128 -7.52 0.13 -17.79
C LEU A 128 -7.40 1.51 -18.43
N ALA A 129 -8.46 2.31 -18.36
CA ALA A 129 -8.49 3.63 -18.97
C ALA A 129 -7.57 4.62 -18.25
N ARG A 130 -7.51 4.58 -16.91
CA ARG A 130 -6.84 5.62 -16.10
C ARG A 130 -5.52 5.19 -15.48
N GLY A 131 -5.13 3.90 -15.53
CA GLY A 131 -3.88 3.43 -14.92
C GLY A 131 -2.64 4.17 -15.44
N GLY A 132 -2.59 4.51 -16.73
CA GLY A 132 -1.53 5.34 -17.30
C GLY A 132 -1.51 6.77 -16.74
N ASP A 133 -2.69 7.41 -16.67
CA ASP A 133 -2.85 8.76 -16.13
C ASP A 133 -2.52 8.83 -14.64
N HIS A 134 -2.88 7.79 -13.87
CA HIS A 134 -2.52 7.65 -12.47
C HIS A 134 -1.00 7.58 -12.28
N MET A 135 -0.32 6.76 -13.07
CA MET A 135 1.14 6.68 -13.06
C MET A 135 1.78 8.02 -13.44
N ALA A 136 1.23 8.72 -14.44
CA ALA A 136 1.72 10.04 -14.84
C ALA A 136 1.53 11.09 -13.74
N GLY A 137 0.36 11.10 -13.09
CA GLY A 137 0.04 12.02 -12.00
C GLY A 137 0.90 11.82 -10.75
N LEU A 138 1.26 10.57 -10.44
CA LEU A 138 2.12 10.25 -9.30
C LEU A 138 3.61 10.48 -9.56
N LYS A 139 4.04 10.53 -10.83
CA LYS A 139 5.46 10.58 -11.20
C LYS A 139 6.20 11.78 -10.58
N GLY A 140 5.56 12.95 -10.55
CA GLY A 140 6.14 14.17 -9.98
C GLY A 140 6.30 14.09 -8.46
N GLU A 141 5.30 13.54 -7.78
CA GLU A 141 5.25 13.45 -6.32
C GLU A 141 6.12 12.33 -5.78
N LEU A 142 6.01 11.12 -6.35
CA LEU A 142 6.67 9.93 -5.81
C LEU A 142 8.07 9.72 -6.37
N LYS A 143 8.40 10.25 -7.56
CA LYS A 143 9.73 10.14 -8.17
C LYS A 143 10.20 8.67 -8.18
N GLU A 144 11.36 8.36 -7.62
CA GLU A 144 11.91 7.01 -7.51
C GLU A 144 11.09 6.07 -6.61
N LYS A 145 10.20 6.59 -5.75
CA LYS A 145 9.26 5.76 -4.96
C LYS A 145 8.20 5.10 -5.84
N LEU A 146 8.05 5.52 -7.10
CA LEU A 146 7.18 4.89 -8.08
C LEU A 146 7.86 3.74 -8.85
N ASP A 147 9.18 3.59 -8.74
CA ASP A 147 9.95 2.58 -9.48
C ASP A 147 9.42 1.16 -9.20
N GLY A 148 9.33 0.36 -10.27
CA GLY A 148 8.78 -1.00 -10.21
C GLY A 148 7.25 -1.08 -10.10
N THR A 149 6.54 0.05 -9.96
CA THR A 149 5.09 0.08 -9.98
C THR A 149 4.57 -0.13 -11.40
N VAL A 150 3.76 -1.16 -11.59
CA VAL A 150 3.06 -1.45 -12.83
C VAL A 150 1.56 -1.55 -12.50
N PRO A 151 0.69 -0.80 -13.19
CA PRO A 151 -0.76 -0.93 -13.03
C PRO A 151 -1.19 -2.38 -13.25
N THR A 152 -1.51 -3.09 -12.16
CA THR A 152 -1.77 -4.52 -12.18
C THR A 152 -3.21 -4.76 -11.74
N LEU A 153 -3.98 -5.40 -12.62
CA LEU A 153 -5.40 -5.64 -12.38
C LEU A 153 -5.64 -6.69 -11.27
N PRO A 154 -6.81 -6.64 -10.60
CA PRO A 154 -7.34 -7.70 -9.76
C PRO A 154 -7.33 -9.08 -10.43
N THR A 155 -7.07 -10.12 -9.64
CA THR A 155 -7.05 -11.53 -10.10
C THR A 155 -8.44 -12.18 -10.05
N ARG A 156 -9.37 -11.63 -9.26
CA ARG A 156 -10.74 -12.10 -9.12
C ARG A 156 -11.73 -10.94 -9.26
N TRP A 157 -12.78 -11.16 -10.04
CA TRP A 157 -13.81 -10.18 -10.33
C TRP A 157 -15.15 -10.62 -9.78
N LEU A 158 -15.79 -9.74 -9.03
CA LEU A 158 -17.17 -9.87 -8.54
C LEU A 158 -18.10 -9.19 -9.54
N THR A 159 -19.29 -9.73 -9.76
CA THR A 159 -20.26 -9.23 -10.75
C THR A 159 -21.63 -8.91 -10.17
N GLY A 160 -21.91 -9.40 -8.96
CA GLY A 160 -23.16 -9.16 -8.27
C GLY A 160 -23.21 -7.79 -7.58
N PRO A 161 -24.41 -7.20 -7.43
CA PRO A 161 -24.58 -5.95 -6.68
C PRO A 161 -24.28 -6.11 -5.18
N ASP A 162 -24.57 -7.29 -4.64
CA ASP A 162 -24.23 -7.70 -3.27
C ASP A 162 -23.63 -9.11 -3.37
N GLU A 163 -22.40 -9.28 -2.90
CA GLU A 163 -21.73 -10.57 -2.84
C GLU A 163 -21.25 -10.87 -1.43
N THR A 164 -21.39 -12.12 -1.01
CA THR A 164 -20.91 -12.60 0.29
C THR A 164 -19.76 -13.56 0.09
N LEU A 165 -18.60 -13.24 0.66
CA LEU A 165 -17.42 -14.07 0.65
C LEU A 165 -17.18 -14.65 2.05
N ASN A 166 -16.76 -15.91 2.12
CA ASN A 166 -16.20 -16.47 3.34
C ASN A 166 -14.68 -16.53 3.19
N LEU A 167 -13.99 -15.59 3.84
CA LEU A 167 -12.54 -15.44 3.76
C LEU A 167 -11.92 -15.94 5.06
N GLY A 168 -11.53 -17.21 5.06
CA GLY A 168 -10.86 -17.82 6.20
C GLY A 168 -11.73 -17.98 7.45
N GLY A 169 -13.05 -18.11 7.30
CA GLY A 169 -14.00 -18.17 8.42
C GLY A 169 -14.63 -16.82 8.76
N THR A 170 -14.18 -15.73 8.14
CA THR A 170 -14.79 -14.40 8.27
C THR A 170 -15.74 -14.17 7.10
N VAL A 171 -17.00 -13.87 7.40
CA VAL A 171 -17.99 -13.46 6.39
C VAL A 171 -17.77 -12.00 6.03
N VAL A 172 -17.58 -11.72 4.75
CA VAL A 172 -17.37 -10.39 4.19
C VAL A 172 -18.45 -10.12 3.15
N GLU A 173 -19.31 -9.16 3.43
CA GLU A 173 -20.29 -8.66 2.46
C GLU A 173 -19.70 -7.50 1.67
N ILE A 174 -19.70 -7.63 0.34
CA ILE A 174 -19.26 -6.61 -0.59
C ILE A 174 -20.49 -6.09 -1.32
N LYS A 175 -20.72 -4.78 -1.19
CA LYS A 175 -21.92 -4.12 -1.70
C LYS A 175 -21.51 -3.11 -2.77
N HIS A 176 -21.74 -3.45 -4.02
CA HIS A 176 -21.57 -2.55 -5.14
C HIS A 176 -22.77 -1.61 -5.27
N ARG A 177 -22.52 -0.30 -5.25
CA ARG A 177 -23.57 0.74 -5.24
C ARG A 177 -23.50 1.65 -6.47
N HIS A 178 -22.86 1.18 -7.55
CA HIS A 178 -22.62 1.93 -8.78
C HIS A 178 -21.84 3.23 -8.53
N GLY A 179 -21.95 4.19 -9.45
CA GLY A 179 -21.17 5.43 -9.41
C GLY A 179 -21.39 6.26 -8.15
N ALA A 180 -20.36 6.31 -7.31
CA ALA A 180 -20.24 7.26 -6.21
C ALA A 180 -19.01 8.17 -6.40
N HIS A 181 -17.87 7.57 -6.78
CA HIS A 181 -16.62 8.27 -7.07
C HIS A 181 -15.89 7.69 -8.30
N THR A 182 -16.01 6.39 -8.52
CA THR A 182 -15.54 5.67 -9.71
C THR A 182 -16.64 4.76 -10.20
#